data_AF-A0A1Q2SMT0-F1
#
_entry.id   AF-A0A1Q2SMT0-F1
#
_cell.length_a   1.000
_cell.length_b   1.000
_cell.length_c   1.000
_cell.angle_alpha   90.00
_cell.angle_beta   90.00
_cell.angle_gamma   90.00
#
_symmetry.space_group_name_H-M   'P 1'
#
loop_
_entity.id
_entity.type
_entity.pdbx_description
1 polymer ?
#
loop_
_entity_poly.entity_id
_entity_poly.type
_entity_poly.pdbx_seq_one_letter_code
_entity_poly.pdbx_strand_id
1 'polypeptide(L)'
;MNRKKIITVLGLSGLLAVAADTAYATPTSFSITRITNIVDPANPTFTQALGINNSNAIVGYGNATNFDGFQTAAPFAPGNFMRENFPNSSPPPSTFFTQVVGIDGAGDTVGFYVTNPAVGTTSGFEKIAGGAFTTINQPGFVFNQLLGINQSGNEIAGYSSTDPAGLTHQQAFTFGDGKLTNVNALLPANFNSQATGVNNAGTVVGFYQNAAGNFSGFIDTGGNISSFQFPGSTSTQALGINNMGNIVGTYTAANGNTLGFLDRGGAFTTLDPFGSTSVTANGINDSGHIVGFYTAAANGNTIGFAASPSPIVSAPEPSSVLLLGTGLVGLAFFAWRRQRLHESVHLKVHCRLLDIQDRYAISVGYPFDRAGYDMIEFDRHAESRKTLLPPNLFQRIVIV
;
A
#
# COMPACT_ATOMS: atom_id res chain seq x y z
N MET A 1 -17.93 -29.80 -75.18
CA MET A 1 -18.56 -30.87 -74.37
C MET A 1 -17.80 -31.00 -73.04
N ASN A 2 -18.53 -30.93 -71.93
CA ASN A 2 -18.25 -31.39 -70.55
C ASN A 2 -17.17 -30.77 -69.62
N ARG A 3 -17.67 -29.87 -68.75
CA ARG A 3 -17.64 -29.88 -67.25
C ARG A 3 -16.50 -30.64 -66.52
N LYS A 4 -15.79 -29.94 -65.61
CA LYS A 4 -15.93 -30.03 -64.13
C LYS A 4 -14.97 -29.09 -63.37
N LYS A 5 -15.47 -28.61 -62.22
CA LYS A 5 -14.93 -27.64 -61.26
C LYS A 5 -13.91 -28.26 -60.28
N ILE A 6 -12.96 -27.45 -59.79
CA ILE A 6 -12.34 -27.47 -58.43
C ILE A 6 -12.00 -25.98 -58.16
N ILE A 7 -12.68 -25.16 -57.36
CA ILE A 7 -12.99 -25.10 -55.91
C ILE A 7 -11.79 -25.30 -54.97
N THR A 8 -11.15 -24.18 -54.60
CA THR A 8 -10.62 -23.87 -53.25
C THR A 8 -10.50 -22.33 -53.24
N VAL A 9 -11.41 -21.49 -52.73
CA VAL A 9 -12.04 -21.29 -51.41
C VAL A 9 -11.05 -20.99 -50.28
N LEU A 10 -10.98 -19.69 -49.94
CA LEU A 10 -10.74 -19.04 -48.63
C LEU A 10 -9.44 -19.42 -47.86
N GLY A 11 -8.72 -18.49 -47.22
CA GLY A 11 -9.09 -17.15 -46.84
C GLY A 11 -7.87 -16.29 -46.52
N LEU A 12 -7.90 -15.08 -47.06
CA LEU A 12 -7.23 -13.92 -46.50
C LEU A 12 -8.04 -13.53 -45.25
N SER A 13 -7.75 -14.13 -44.10
CA SER A 13 -8.31 -13.69 -42.82
C SER A 13 -7.24 -12.92 -42.08
N GLY A 14 -7.39 -11.59 -42.10
CA GLY A 14 -6.57 -10.68 -41.33
C GLY A 14 -6.62 -11.02 -39.85
N LEU A 15 -5.44 -11.09 -39.24
CA LEU A 15 -5.32 -10.87 -37.81
C LEU A 15 -5.06 -9.37 -37.63
N LEU A 16 -6.12 -8.56 -37.72
CA LEU A 16 -6.14 -7.29 -37.01
C LEU A 16 -6.17 -7.68 -35.53
N ALA A 17 -5.01 -7.71 -34.89
CA ALA A 17 -4.95 -7.61 -33.45
C ALA A 17 -5.38 -6.19 -33.10
N VAL A 18 -6.68 -5.98 -32.95
CA VAL A 18 -7.19 -4.86 -32.17
C VAL A 18 -6.69 -5.15 -30.76
N ALA A 19 -5.59 -4.50 -30.37
CA ALA A 19 -5.28 -4.32 -28.98
C ALA A 19 -6.45 -3.50 -28.41
N ALA A 20 -7.45 -4.19 -27.88
CA ALA A 20 -8.38 -3.56 -26.96
C ALA A 20 -7.50 -3.14 -25.79
N ASP A 21 -7.23 -1.84 -25.75
CA ASP A 21 -6.62 -1.16 -24.63
C ASP A 21 -7.56 -1.37 -23.45
N THR A 22 -7.42 -2.48 -22.74
CA THR A 22 -7.99 -2.60 -21.40
C THR A 22 -7.11 -1.71 -20.56
N ALA A 23 -7.44 -0.41 -20.55
CA ALA A 23 -7.09 0.48 -19.48
C ALA A 23 -7.42 -0.29 -18.20
N TYR A 24 -6.38 -0.72 -17.50
CA TYR A 24 -6.52 -1.27 -16.17
C TYR A 24 -7.12 -0.12 -15.36
N ALA A 25 -8.43 -0.18 -15.13
CA ALA A 25 -9.06 0.70 -14.19
C ALA A 25 -8.34 0.44 -12.87
N THR A 26 -7.53 1.40 -12.42
CA THR A 26 -7.06 1.40 -11.04
C THR A 26 -8.30 1.20 -10.18
N PRO A 27 -8.33 0.23 -9.26
CA PRO A 27 -9.54 -0.04 -8.51
C PRO A 27 -9.92 1.24 -7.75
N THR A 28 -10.99 1.89 -8.21
CA THR A 28 -11.48 3.18 -7.70
C THR A 28 -12.21 3.03 -6.37
N SER A 29 -12.49 1.81 -5.93
CA SER A 29 -13.13 1.53 -4.66
C SER A 29 -12.10 1.02 -3.65
N PHE A 30 -11.68 1.89 -2.72
CA PHE A 30 -11.23 1.41 -1.42
C PHE A 30 -12.46 0.91 -0.67
N SER A 31 -12.52 -0.38 -0.39
CA SER A 31 -13.49 -0.93 0.55
C SER A 31 -12.75 -1.39 1.81
N ILE A 32 -13.34 -1.14 2.97
CA ILE A 32 -12.89 -1.73 4.23
C ILE A 32 -13.51 -3.12 4.34
N THR A 33 -12.70 -4.16 4.47
CA THR A 33 -13.22 -5.54 4.65
C THR A 33 -13.31 -5.97 6.10
N ARG A 34 -12.52 -5.37 6.97
CA ARG A 34 -12.43 -5.79 8.37
C ARG A 34 -12.26 -4.58 9.25
N ILE A 35 -13.17 -4.43 10.21
CA ILE A 35 -12.98 -3.51 11.33
C ILE A 35 -12.89 -4.35 12.60
N THR A 36 -11.92 -4.02 13.45
CA THR A 36 -11.71 -4.65 14.76
C THR A 36 -11.75 -3.57 15.82
N ASN A 37 -12.56 -3.78 16.86
CA ASN A 37 -12.61 -2.85 17.99
C ASN A 37 -11.32 -2.92 18.80
N ILE A 38 -10.85 -1.75 19.23
CA ILE A 38 -9.77 -1.56 20.17
C ILE A 38 -10.41 -1.04 21.45
N VAL A 39 -10.40 -1.86 22.49
CA VAL A 39 -10.96 -1.53 23.79
C VAL A 39 -9.86 -1.72 24.81
N ASP A 40 -9.45 -0.63 25.48
CA ASP A 40 -8.56 -0.69 26.63
C ASP A 40 -9.25 -1.46 27.75
N PRO A 41 -8.72 -2.63 28.17
CA PRO A 41 -9.36 -3.43 29.20
C PRO A 41 -9.39 -2.76 30.57
N ALA A 42 -8.51 -1.80 30.84
CA ALA A 42 -8.56 -0.98 32.04
C ALA A 42 -9.69 0.07 31.97
N ASN A 43 -10.12 0.44 30.76
CA ASN A 43 -11.07 1.51 30.50
C ASN A 43 -12.09 1.12 29.41
N PRO A 44 -12.96 0.13 29.67
CA PRO A 44 -13.79 -0.50 28.63
C PRO A 44 -14.86 0.40 28.00
N THR A 45 -15.12 1.57 28.59
CA THR A 45 -16.11 2.54 28.10
C THR A 45 -15.49 3.66 27.26
N PHE A 46 -14.16 3.81 27.29
CA PHE A 46 -13.47 4.90 26.62
C PHE A 46 -12.09 4.47 26.13
N THR A 47 -11.92 4.47 24.81
CA THR A 47 -10.63 4.24 24.14
C THR A 47 -10.59 5.08 22.88
N GLN A 48 -9.53 5.86 22.69
CA GLN A 48 -9.25 6.53 21.42
C GLN A 48 -7.93 6.01 20.86
N ALA A 49 -7.98 5.42 19.66
CA ALA A 49 -6.79 5.12 18.87
C ALA A 49 -6.48 6.33 17.98
N LEU A 50 -5.26 6.85 18.08
CA LEU A 50 -4.88 8.13 17.48
C LEU A 50 -3.85 7.95 16.36
N GLY A 51 -2.82 7.14 16.58
CA GLY A 51 -1.72 6.94 15.63
C GLY A 51 -1.49 5.48 15.28
N ILE A 52 -0.96 5.23 14.08
CA ILE A 52 -0.55 3.90 13.61
C ILE A 52 0.72 4.02 12.75
N ASN A 53 1.68 3.11 12.94
CA ASN A 53 2.87 3.02 12.09
C ASN A 53 2.79 1.86 11.08
N ASN A 54 3.80 1.74 10.21
CA ASN A 54 3.86 0.66 9.22
C ASN A 54 4.08 -0.75 9.80
N SER A 55 4.45 -0.90 11.07
CA SER A 55 4.45 -2.20 11.77
C SER A 55 3.08 -2.56 12.37
N ASN A 56 2.06 -1.73 12.14
CA ASN A 56 0.72 -1.83 12.74
C ASN A 56 0.74 -1.70 14.28
N ALA A 57 1.76 -1.04 14.84
CA ALA A 57 1.73 -0.58 16.21
C ALA A 57 0.84 0.66 16.27
N ILE A 58 -0.02 0.72 17.28
CA ILE A 58 -1.07 1.72 17.46
C ILE A 58 -0.84 2.42 18.79
N VAL A 59 -1.02 3.74 18.80
CA VAL A 59 -0.98 4.55 20.02
C VAL A 59 -2.30 5.26 20.26
N GLY A 60 -2.54 5.62 21.51
CA GLY A 60 -3.75 6.31 21.91
C GLY A 60 -3.82 6.52 23.40
N TYR A 61 -5.03 6.70 23.91
CA TYR A 61 -5.28 6.79 25.34
C TYR A 61 -6.63 6.16 25.73
N GLY A 62 -6.66 5.62 26.93
CA GLY A 62 -7.88 5.18 27.63
C GLY A 62 -8.30 6.20 28.69
N ASN A 63 -9.39 5.90 29.40
CA ASN A 63 -9.91 6.66 30.55
C ASN A 63 -10.39 8.08 30.20
N ALA A 64 -11.71 8.31 30.25
CA ALA A 64 -12.30 9.61 29.94
C ALA A 64 -11.95 10.73 30.95
N THR A 65 -11.40 10.38 32.12
CA THR A 65 -11.12 11.32 33.21
C THR A 65 -9.64 11.61 33.37
N ASN A 66 -8.79 10.57 33.35
CA ASN A 66 -7.37 10.69 33.67
C ASN A 66 -6.44 10.62 32.45
N PHE A 67 -6.98 10.37 31.25
CA PHE A 67 -6.24 10.27 29.98
C PHE A 67 -4.95 9.45 30.09
N ASP A 68 -5.13 8.18 29.79
CA ASP A 68 -4.24 7.10 30.12
C ASP A 68 -3.54 6.62 28.85
N GLY A 69 -2.38 7.20 28.53
CA GLY A 69 -1.61 6.92 27.31
C GLY A 69 -1.21 5.45 27.18
N PHE A 70 -1.26 4.92 25.96
CA PHE A 70 -0.85 3.55 25.65
C PHE A 70 -0.23 3.38 24.25
N GLN A 71 0.54 2.31 24.12
CA GLN A 71 0.90 1.66 22.86
C GLN A 71 0.31 0.24 22.84
N THR A 72 -0.17 -0.22 21.69
CA THR A 72 -0.76 -1.55 21.51
C THR A 72 -0.57 -2.08 20.09
N ALA A 73 -0.79 -3.38 19.89
CA ALA A 73 -0.81 -4.02 18.58
C ALA A 73 -1.72 -5.25 18.61
N ALA A 74 -2.23 -5.65 17.44
CA ALA A 74 -3.07 -6.84 17.33
C ALA A 74 -2.29 -8.12 17.75
N PRO A 75 -2.93 -9.08 18.46
CA PRO A 75 -4.30 -9.05 18.94
C PRO A 75 -4.49 -8.10 20.14
N PHE A 76 -5.59 -7.33 20.17
CA PHE A 76 -5.87 -6.32 21.21
C PHE A 76 -6.32 -6.95 22.55
N ALA A 77 -5.53 -7.88 23.06
CA ALA A 77 -5.72 -8.53 24.35
C ALA A 77 -5.14 -7.66 25.48
N PRO A 78 -5.57 -7.85 26.75
CA PRO A 78 -5.09 -7.06 27.88
C PRO A 78 -3.56 -6.98 28.02
N GLY A 79 -2.83 -8.05 27.72
CA GLY A 79 -1.36 -8.07 27.81
C GLY A 79 -0.64 -7.25 26.73
N ASN A 80 -1.36 -6.77 25.71
CA ASN A 80 -0.77 -6.04 24.58
C ASN A 80 -0.84 -4.52 24.75
N PHE A 81 -1.53 -4.01 25.78
CA PHE A 81 -1.58 -2.58 26.07
C PHE A 81 -0.42 -2.19 27.01
N MET A 82 0.58 -1.53 26.46
CA MET A 82 1.70 -0.98 27.21
C MET A 82 1.39 0.47 27.59
N ARG A 83 1.42 0.78 28.89
CA ARG A 83 1.13 2.13 29.39
C ARG A 83 2.29 3.06 29.14
N GLU A 84 1.96 4.26 28.68
CA GLU A 84 2.92 5.28 28.32
C GLU A 84 2.43 6.64 28.81
N ASN A 85 2.72 6.93 30.07
CA ASN A 85 2.36 8.18 30.73
C ASN A 85 3.63 9.00 31.01
N PHE A 86 3.58 10.30 30.76
CA PHE A 86 4.70 11.19 31.05
C PHE A 86 5.00 11.17 32.56
N PRO A 87 6.26 10.95 32.98
CA PRO A 87 6.60 10.73 34.38
C PRO A 87 6.26 11.95 35.24
N ASN A 88 5.87 11.72 36.48
CA ASN A 88 5.68 12.78 37.47
C ASN A 88 7.06 13.33 37.90
N SER A 89 7.40 14.55 37.50
CA SER A 89 8.57 15.22 38.09
C SER A 89 8.31 15.51 39.57
N SER A 90 9.27 15.20 40.46
CA SER A 90 9.25 15.61 41.87
C SER A 90 10.32 16.68 42.13
N PRO A 91 10.02 17.79 42.84
CA PRO A 91 8.74 18.15 43.43
C PRO A 91 7.74 18.67 42.36
N PRO A 92 6.43 18.52 42.56
CA PRO A 92 5.46 18.46 41.47
C PRO A 92 5.26 19.79 40.74
N PRO A 93 4.90 19.73 39.44
CA PRO A 93 3.53 19.36 39.09
C PRO A 93 3.40 17.86 38.81
N SER A 94 2.45 17.22 39.48
CA SER A 94 1.99 15.89 39.13
C SER A 94 1.44 15.95 37.71
N THR A 95 1.97 15.16 36.80
CA THR A 95 1.31 14.94 35.50
C THR A 95 -0.11 14.45 35.77
N PHE A 96 -1.10 15.12 35.19
CA PHE A 96 -2.51 14.73 35.36
C PHE A 96 -2.98 13.84 34.22
N PHE A 97 -2.59 14.18 33.00
CA PHE A 97 -3.09 13.58 31.77
C PHE A 97 -1.93 13.32 30.81
N THR A 98 -1.91 12.18 30.13
CA THR A 98 -1.00 11.92 29.00
C THR A 98 -1.79 11.36 27.82
N GLN A 99 -1.68 12.00 26.67
CA GLN A 99 -2.19 11.45 25.41
C GLN A 99 -1.02 11.16 24.48
N VAL A 100 -0.93 9.92 24.01
CA VAL A 100 0.03 9.50 22.97
C VAL A 100 -0.71 9.53 21.64
N VAL A 101 -0.25 10.38 20.73
CA VAL A 101 -1.01 10.72 19.51
C VAL A 101 -0.35 10.14 18.27
N GLY A 102 0.96 10.30 18.11
CA GLY A 102 1.72 9.83 16.95
C GLY A 102 2.75 8.76 17.30
N ILE A 103 3.06 7.91 16.32
CA ILE A 103 4.09 6.87 16.43
C ILE A 103 4.82 6.72 15.08
N ASP A 104 6.15 6.67 15.13
CA ASP A 104 7.01 6.55 13.93
C ASP A 104 7.34 5.08 13.60
N GLY A 105 8.27 4.87 12.66
CA GLY A 105 8.74 3.53 12.30
C GLY A 105 9.67 2.86 13.28
N ALA A 106 10.39 3.62 14.10
CA ALA A 106 11.24 3.08 15.16
C ALA A 106 10.45 2.71 16.43
N GLY A 107 9.21 3.22 16.56
CA GLY A 107 8.38 3.12 17.75
C GLY A 107 8.56 4.31 18.71
N ASP A 108 9.21 5.38 18.26
CA ASP A 108 9.23 6.68 18.91
C ASP A 108 7.83 7.29 18.83
N THR A 109 7.44 7.99 19.87
CA THR A 109 6.07 8.48 20.05
C THR A 109 6.04 9.96 20.34
N VAL A 110 4.95 10.60 19.93
CA VAL A 110 4.68 12.01 20.23
C VAL A 110 3.31 12.17 20.83
N GLY A 111 3.14 13.24 21.59
CA GLY A 111 1.86 13.56 22.19
C GLY A 111 1.94 14.80 23.06
N PHE A 112 1.10 14.83 24.09
CA PHE A 112 1.13 15.91 25.06
C PHE A 112 0.76 15.43 26.46
N TYR A 113 1.16 16.22 27.45
CA TYR A 113 0.83 16.03 28.84
C TYR A 113 0.39 17.35 29.48
N VAL A 114 -0.42 17.24 30.53
CA VAL A 114 -0.92 18.40 31.27
C VAL A 114 -0.36 18.40 32.69
N THR A 115 0.33 19.49 33.04
CA THR A 115 0.79 19.78 34.38
C THR A 115 -0.14 20.82 35.01
N ASN A 116 -0.77 20.50 36.14
CA ASN A 116 -1.72 21.32 36.93
C ASN A 116 -3.14 21.48 36.32
N PRO A 117 -4.22 20.98 36.98
CA PRO A 117 -5.58 21.01 36.43
C PRO A 117 -6.31 22.35 36.70
N ALA A 118 -5.74 23.25 37.50
CA ALA A 118 -6.35 24.55 37.81
C ALA A 118 -6.01 25.66 36.79
N VAL A 119 -4.91 25.49 36.03
CA VAL A 119 -4.47 26.43 34.97
C VAL A 119 -4.10 25.70 33.67
N GLY A 120 -3.75 24.41 33.72
CA GLY A 120 -3.65 23.53 32.55
C GLY A 120 -2.52 23.85 31.59
N THR A 121 -1.26 23.92 32.03
CA THR A 121 -0.15 24.04 31.08
C THR A 121 -0.06 22.73 30.30
N THR A 122 -0.40 22.80 29.01
CA THR A 122 -0.35 21.67 28.09
C THR A 122 0.98 21.72 27.36
N SER A 123 1.78 20.68 27.51
CA SER A 123 3.11 20.60 26.90
C SER A 123 3.18 19.43 25.94
N GLY A 124 3.83 19.65 24.80
CA GLY A 124 4.14 18.60 23.85
C GLY A 124 5.27 17.72 24.37
N PHE A 125 5.26 16.44 24.02
CA PHE A 125 6.38 15.55 24.26
C PHE A 125 6.72 14.72 23.04
N GLU A 126 8.00 14.36 22.95
CA GLU A 126 8.53 13.25 22.16
C GLU A 126 9.14 12.23 23.12
N LYS A 127 8.94 10.94 22.86
CA LYS A 127 9.57 9.86 23.60
C LYS A 127 10.24 8.91 22.63
N ILE A 128 11.54 8.71 22.84
CA ILE A 128 12.30 7.69 22.13
C ILE A 128 11.87 6.30 22.63
N ALA A 129 11.74 5.33 21.73
CA ALA A 129 11.36 3.96 22.02
C ALA A 129 12.27 3.35 23.09
N GLY A 130 11.68 2.95 24.23
CA GLY A 130 12.44 2.45 25.39
C GLY A 130 13.33 3.50 26.10
N GLY A 131 13.27 4.75 25.67
CA GLY A 131 14.05 5.88 26.17
C GLY A 131 13.25 6.85 27.03
N ALA A 132 13.79 8.06 27.19
CA ALA A 132 13.22 9.13 28.00
C ALA A 132 12.26 10.02 27.19
N PHE A 133 11.37 10.69 27.92
CA PHE A 133 10.54 11.77 27.39
C PHE A 133 11.33 13.08 27.28
N THR A 134 11.10 13.82 26.21
CA THR A 134 11.61 15.16 25.96
C THR A 134 10.43 16.10 25.73
N THR A 135 10.40 17.23 26.43
CA THR A 135 9.37 18.25 26.25
C THR A 135 9.68 19.11 25.03
N ILE A 136 8.70 19.32 24.16
CA ILE A 136 8.79 20.16 22.96
C ILE A 136 7.63 21.15 22.99
N ASN A 137 7.96 22.44 23.18
CA ASN A 137 7.00 23.53 23.25
C ASN A 137 7.43 24.69 22.35
N GLN A 138 6.45 25.40 21.77
CA GLN A 138 6.70 26.64 21.06
C GLN A 138 7.01 27.77 22.06
N PRO A 139 8.14 28.48 21.92
CA PRO A 139 8.49 29.58 22.82
C PRO A 139 7.41 30.66 22.86
N GLY A 140 6.96 31.04 24.06
CA GLY A 140 5.92 32.05 24.28
C GLY A 140 4.49 31.50 24.26
N PHE A 141 4.29 30.19 24.11
CA PHE A 141 2.98 29.55 24.11
C PHE A 141 2.80 28.66 25.34
N VAL A 142 1.62 28.73 25.94
CA VAL A 142 1.28 28.05 27.21
C VAL A 142 0.54 26.73 26.98
N PHE A 143 0.12 26.49 25.74
CA PHE A 143 -0.58 25.29 25.31
C PHE A 143 0.11 24.77 24.05
N ASN A 144 0.54 23.51 24.07
CA ASN A 144 1.29 22.88 22.99
C ASN A 144 0.86 21.41 22.86
N GLN A 145 0.48 20.99 21.66
CA GLN A 145 0.18 19.60 21.36
C GLN A 145 0.96 19.13 20.13
N LEU A 146 1.63 17.99 20.26
CA LEU A 146 2.21 17.27 19.13
C LEU A 146 1.20 16.20 18.72
N LEU A 147 0.79 16.23 17.45
CA LEU A 147 -0.34 15.45 16.95
C LEU A 147 0.06 14.39 15.93
N GLY A 148 1.19 14.55 15.25
CA GLY A 148 1.66 13.58 14.28
C GLY A 148 3.18 13.55 14.21
N ILE A 149 3.74 12.41 13.85
CA ILE A 149 5.15 12.21 13.54
C ILE A 149 5.24 11.38 12.27
N ASN A 150 6.16 11.72 11.37
CA ASN A 150 6.33 10.96 10.15
C ASN A 150 7.00 9.60 10.43
N GLN A 151 6.92 8.68 9.47
CA GLN A 151 7.43 7.32 9.63
C GLN A 151 8.96 7.25 9.80
N SER A 152 9.70 8.28 9.35
CA SER A 152 11.15 8.41 9.57
C SER A 152 11.55 9.02 10.92
N GLY A 153 10.60 9.52 11.71
CA GLY A 153 10.85 10.08 13.04
C GLY A 153 11.54 11.45 13.05
N ASN A 154 11.68 12.11 11.89
CA ASN A 154 12.45 13.36 11.78
C ASN A 154 11.59 14.62 11.64
N GLU A 155 10.27 14.47 11.46
CA GLU A 155 9.36 15.60 11.43
C GLU A 155 8.07 15.31 12.20
N ILE A 156 7.67 16.30 13.01
CA ILE A 156 6.52 16.27 13.91
C ILE A 156 5.57 17.41 13.52
N ALA A 157 4.27 17.12 13.44
CA ALA A 157 3.20 18.09 13.26
C ALA A 157 2.49 18.38 14.59
N GLY A 158 2.09 19.62 14.81
CA GLY A 158 1.36 20.01 16.00
C GLY A 158 0.74 21.40 15.93
N TYR A 159 0.28 21.87 17.08
CA TYR A 159 -0.17 23.25 17.22
C TYR A 159 0.09 23.80 18.62
N SER A 160 0.18 25.12 18.70
CA SER A 160 0.32 25.86 19.94
C SER A 160 -0.77 26.90 20.09
N SER A 161 -1.07 27.30 21.33
CA SER A 161 -2.04 28.34 21.63
C SER A 161 -1.53 29.30 22.71
N THR A 162 -1.84 30.59 22.52
CA THR A 162 -1.62 31.62 23.55
C THR A 162 -2.71 31.61 24.61
N ASP A 163 -3.88 31.05 24.29
CA ASP A 163 -4.94 30.73 25.24
C ASP A 163 -4.56 29.46 26.03
N PRO A 164 -4.46 29.53 27.38
CA PRO A 164 -4.18 28.37 28.22
C PRO A 164 -5.16 27.21 28.07
N ALA A 165 -6.42 27.49 27.70
CA ALA A 165 -7.43 26.45 27.47
C ALA A 165 -7.29 25.79 26.10
N GLY A 166 -6.47 26.35 25.20
CA GLY A 166 -6.31 25.87 23.83
C GLY A 166 -7.57 26.03 22.97
N LEU A 167 -8.54 26.86 23.36
CA LEU A 167 -9.82 27.00 22.66
C LEU A 167 -9.76 28.04 21.53
N THR A 168 -8.82 28.99 21.61
CA THR A 168 -8.67 30.09 20.66
C THR A 168 -7.21 30.34 20.33
N HIS A 169 -6.92 31.07 19.25
CA HIS A 169 -5.57 31.46 18.86
C HIS A 169 -4.63 30.26 18.62
N GLN A 170 -5.18 29.17 18.10
CA GLN A 170 -4.41 27.98 17.73
C GLN A 170 -3.55 28.25 16.49
N GLN A 171 -2.28 27.86 16.55
CA GLN A 171 -1.31 28.05 15.48
C GLN A 171 -0.65 26.73 15.14
N ALA A 172 -0.88 26.24 13.92
CA ALA A 172 -0.22 25.08 13.36
C ALA A 172 1.29 25.31 13.20
N PHE A 173 2.08 24.30 13.56
CA PHE A 173 3.53 24.26 13.37
C PHE A 173 4.02 22.86 12.99
N THR A 174 5.23 22.80 12.44
CA THR A 174 6.03 21.56 12.44
C THR A 174 7.32 21.73 13.23
N PHE A 175 7.86 20.62 13.70
CA PHE A 175 9.15 20.53 14.36
C PHE A 175 10.02 19.46 13.68
N GLY A 176 11.20 19.85 13.22
CA GLY A 176 12.17 18.95 12.60
C GLY A 176 13.57 19.55 12.69
N ASP A 177 14.59 18.71 12.84
CA ASP A 177 15.99 19.13 12.99
C ASP A 177 16.21 20.19 14.10
N GLY A 178 15.45 20.09 15.20
CA GLY A 178 15.52 21.04 16.32
C GLY A 178 14.90 22.41 16.05
N LYS A 179 14.19 22.58 14.93
CA LYS A 179 13.61 23.85 14.48
C LYS A 179 12.09 23.78 14.37
N LEU A 180 11.42 24.82 14.87
CA LEU A 180 9.99 25.04 14.65
C LEU A 180 9.75 25.83 13.35
N THR A 181 8.77 25.37 12.56
CA THR A 181 8.30 26.02 11.34
C THR A 181 6.85 26.47 11.53
N ASN A 182 6.59 27.76 11.28
CA ASN A 182 5.27 28.36 11.43
C ASN A 182 4.41 28.09 10.18
N VAL A 183 3.63 27.01 10.21
CA VAL A 183 2.66 26.67 9.15
C VAL A 183 1.50 27.65 9.15
N ASN A 184 1.10 28.17 10.31
CA ASN A 184 0.01 29.13 10.43
C ASN A 184 0.22 30.41 9.58
N ALA A 185 1.47 30.85 9.38
CA ALA A 185 1.79 32.02 8.56
C ALA A 185 1.48 31.84 7.06
N LEU A 186 1.28 30.60 6.60
CA LEU A 186 0.99 30.26 5.21
C LEU A 186 -0.52 30.11 4.94
N LEU A 187 -1.34 30.11 6.00
CA LEU A 187 -2.79 29.96 5.92
C LEU A 187 -3.47 31.32 5.71
N PRO A 188 -4.68 31.36 5.10
CA PRO A 188 -5.49 32.57 5.05
C PRO A 188 -5.72 33.10 6.48
N ALA A 189 -5.77 34.42 6.67
CA ALA A 189 -5.96 35.02 8.00
C ALA A 189 -7.10 34.35 8.79
N ASN A 190 -6.72 33.52 9.77
CA ASN A 190 -7.59 32.61 10.50
C ASN A 190 -7.36 32.73 12.00
N PHE A 191 -8.38 32.37 12.79
CA PHE A 191 -8.31 32.42 14.25
C PHE A 191 -7.75 31.14 14.87
N ASN A 192 -7.84 30.01 14.17
CA ASN A 192 -7.38 28.70 14.64
C ASN A 192 -6.87 27.84 13.48
N SER A 193 -5.72 27.21 13.64
CA SER A 193 -5.20 26.16 12.76
C SER A 193 -4.49 25.07 13.54
N GLN A 194 -4.53 23.84 13.02
CA GLN A 194 -3.82 22.70 13.56
C GLN A 194 -3.17 21.90 12.44
N ALA A 195 -1.87 21.61 12.57
CA ALA A 195 -1.20 20.58 11.78
C ALA A 195 -1.32 19.27 12.55
N THR A 196 -1.87 18.24 11.91
CA THR A 196 -2.30 16.99 12.56
C THR A 196 -1.51 15.79 12.08
N GLY A 197 -1.06 15.80 10.81
CA GLY A 197 -0.29 14.72 10.22
C GLY A 197 0.84 15.22 9.33
N VAL A 198 1.90 14.43 9.22
CA VAL A 198 3.03 14.69 8.35
C VAL A 198 3.56 13.36 7.79
N ASN A 199 3.90 13.32 6.50
CA ASN A 199 4.52 12.14 5.87
C ASN A 199 6.03 12.33 5.66
N ASN A 200 6.72 11.30 5.18
CA ASN A 200 8.18 11.33 4.98
C ASN A 200 8.62 12.26 3.84
N ALA A 201 7.71 12.71 2.98
CA ALA A 201 7.98 13.71 1.97
C ALA A 201 7.92 15.15 2.52
N GLY A 202 7.61 15.32 3.82
CA GLY A 202 7.37 16.61 4.45
C GLY A 202 6.02 17.23 4.06
N THR A 203 5.10 16.44 3.49
CA THR A 203 3.72 16.90 3.26
C THR A 203 3.00 16.92 4.58
N VAL A 204 2.49 18.09 4.96
CA VAL A 204 1.74 18.31 6.20
C VAL A 204 0.27 18.41 5.86
N VAL A 205 -0.57 17.78 6.68
CA VAL A 205 -2.03 17.94 6.62
C VAL A 205 -2.55 18.47 7.93
N GLY A 206 -3.71 19.11 7.85
CA GLY A 206 -4.36 19.66 9.01
C GLY A 206 -5.66 20.33 8.65
N PHE A 207 -6.11 21.21 9.54
CA PHE A 207 -7.29 22.02 9.29
C PHE A 207 -7.17 23.41 9.90
N TYR A 208 -7.97 24.32 9.39
CA TYR A 208 -8.10 25.67 9.92
C TYR A 208 -9.55 26.11 9.91
N GLN A 209 -9.87 27.05 10.81
CA GLN A 209 -11.18 27.65 10.87
C GLN A 209 -11.25 28.84 9.90
N ASN A 210 -12.24 28.83 9.01
CA ASN A 210 -12.49 29.96 8.10
C ASN A 210 -13.27 31.08 8.79
N ALA A 211 -13.46 32.22 8.11
CA ALA A 211 -14.15 33.39 8.65
C ALA A 211 -15.62 33.13 9.05
N ALA A 212 -16.25 32.08 8.51
CA ALA A 212 -17.61 31.67 8.87
C ALA A 212 -17.66 30.72 10.08
N GLY A 213 -16.50 30.39 10.67
CA GLY A 213 -16.41 29.47 11.81
C GLY A 213 -16.33 27.99 11.43
N ASN A 214 -16.35 27.64 10.14
CA ASN A 214 -16.30 26.27 9.65
C ASN A 214 -14.85 25.79 9.47
N PHE A 215 -14.60 24.49 9.64
CA PHE A 215 -13.28 23.91 9.43
C PHE A 215 -13.05 23.52 7.97
N SER A 216 -11.86 23.84 7.45
CA SER A 216 -11.37 23.38 6.15
C SER A 216 -10.09 22.60 6.30
N GLY A 217 -9.99 21.48 5.59
CA GLY A 217 -8.76 20.72 5.50
C GLY A 217 -7.73 21.48 4.68
N PHE A 218 -6.45 21.32 4.99
CA PHE A 218 -5.36 21.81 4.17
C PHE A 218 -4.29 20.74 3.95
N ILE A 219 -3.56 20.90 2.86
CA ILE A 219 -2.35 20.17 2.51
C ILE A 219 -1.26 21.21 2.27
N ASP A 220 -0.14 21.11 2.98
CA ASP A 220 1.06 21.89 2.75
C ASP A 220 2.13 21.00 2.10
N THR A 221 2.54 21.35 0.89
CA THR A 221 3.65 20.69 0.18
C THR A 221 4.78 21.68 -0.02
N GLY A 222 5.74 21.66 0.92
CA GLY A 222 6.95 22.50 0.84
C GLY A 222 6.65 24.00 0.89
N GLY A 223 5.66 24.42 1.68
CA GLY A 223 5.21 25.81 1.81
C GLY A 223 4.08 26.21 0.86
N ASN A 224 3.62 25.29 0.00
CA ASN A 224 2.50 25.53 -0.91
C ASN A 224 1.23 24.91 -0.31
N ILE A 225 0.34 25.77 0.20
CA ILE A 225 -0.91 25.33 0.81
C ILE A 225 -2.05 25.26 -0.20
N SER A 226 -2.76 24.13 -0.19
CA SER A 226 -4.07 23.97 -0.82
C SER A 226 -5.12 23.55 0.21
N SER A 227 -6.27 24.21 0.19
CA SER A 227 -7.41 23.86 1.04
C SER A 227 -8.38 22.93 0.32
N PHE A 228 -9.06 22.07 1.05
CA PHE A 228 -10.08 21.18 0.51
C PHE A 228 -11.26 20.97 1.48
N GLN A 229 -12.36 20.47 0.92
CA GLN A 229 -13.57 20.11 1.64
C GLN A 229 -14.07 18.77 1.11
N PHE A 230 -14.59 17.93 2.00
CA PHE A 230 -15.38 16.78 1.60
C PHE A 230 -16.63 17.29 0.86
N PRO A 231 -17.01 16.71 -0.30
CA PRO A 231 -18.15 17.19 -1.08
C PRO A 231 -19.46 17.25 -0.29
N GLY A 232 -20.07 18.43 -0.21
CA GLY A 232 -21.34 18.65 0.50
C GLY A 232 -21.24 18.68 2.03
N SER A 233 -20.03 18.70 2.59
CA SER A 233 -19.83 18.89 4.03
C SER A 233 -19.90 20.36 4.45
N THR A 234 -20.23 20.60 5.71
CA THR A 234 -20.15 21.92 6.34
C THR A 234 -18.79 22.17 7.00
N SER A 235 -18.05 21.11 7.33
CA SER A 235 -16.71 21.18 7.90
C SER A 235 -15.93 19.92 7.53
N THR A 236 -14.63 20.07 7.27
CA THR A 236 -13.70 18.99 6.97
C THR A 236 -12.43 19.19 7.79
N GLN A 237 -11.98 18.14 8.47
CA GLN A 237 -10.75 18.12 9.26
C GLN A 237 -9.87 16.97 8.77
N ALA A 238 -8.69 17.28 8.25
CA ALA A 238 -7.68 16.28 7.93
C ALA A 238 -6.90 15.94 9.21
N LEU A 239 -6.77 14.66 9.54
CA LEU A 239 -6.22 14.21 10.82
C LEU A 239 -4.99 13.31 10.67
N GLY A 240 -4.85 12.61 9.54
CA GLY A 240 -3.68 11.76 9.27
C GLY A 240 -3.36 11.66 7.79
N ILE A 241 -2.09 11.40 7.47
CA ILE A 241 -1.58 11.21 6.11
C ILE A 241 -0.53 10.08 6.10
N ASN A 242 -0.52 9.24 5.07
CA ASN A 242 0.53 8.24 4.86
C ASN A 242 1.53 8.67 3.75
N ASN A 243 2.58 7.88 3.52
CA ASN A 243 3.60 8.18 2.50
C ASN A 243 3.10 8.03 1.06
N MET A 244 1.92 7.43 0.86
CA MET A 244 1.24 7.43 -0.43
C MET A 244 0.40 8.70 -0.68
N GLY A 245 0.40 9.66 0.27
CA GLY A 245 -0.42 10.87 0.20
C GLY A 245 -1.91 10.61 0.41
N ASN A 246 -2.29 9.45 0.97
CA ASN A 246 -3.67 9.18 1.35
C ASN A 246 -3.96 9.87 2.68
N ILE A 247 -5.10 10.56 2.76
CA ILE A 247 -5.46 11.39 3.91
C ILE A 247 -6.69 10.79 4.58
N VAL A 248 -6.71 10.74 5.91
CA VAL A 248 -7.89 10.38 6.71
C VAL A 248 -8.29 11.53 7.61
N GLY A 249 -9.55 11.55 8.00
CA GLY A 249 -10.06 12.60 8.87
C GLY A 249 -11.55 12.48 9.15
N THR A 250 -12.16 13.61 9.48
CA THR A 250 -13.61 13.72 9.70
C THR A 250 -14.24 14.83 8.89
N TYR A 251 -15.53 14.66 8.60
CA TYR A 251 -16.34 15.73 8.04
C TYR A 251 -17.71 15.77 8.72
N THR A 252 -18.30 16.96 8.75
CA THR A 252 -19.68 17.16 9.18
C THR A 252 -20.57 17.16 7.96
N ALA A 253 -21.44 16.16 7.84
CA ALA A 253 -22.43 16.05 6.77
C ALA A 253 -23.52 17.14 6.91
N ALA A 254 -24.26 17.40 5.84
CA ALA A 254 -25.34 18.40 5.82
C ALA A 254 -26.45 18.17 6.87
N ASN A 255 -26.63 16.94 7.34
CA ASN A 255 -27.56 16.58 8.41
C ASN A 255 -26.99 16.75 9.83
N GLY A 256 -25.74 17.21 9.97
CA GLY A 256 -25.05 17.43 11.23
C GLY A 256 -24.25 16.23 11.74
N ASN A 257 -24.28 15.07 11.07
CA ASN A 257 -23.52 13.88 11.49
C ASN A 257 -22.02 14.07 11.24
N THR A 258 -21.19 13.66 12.19
CA THR A 258 -19.73 13.59 12.02
C THR A 258 -19.34 12.20 11.55
N LEU A 259 -18.73 12.12 10.37
CA LEU A 259 -18.34 10.87 9.72
C LEU A 259 -16.84 10.89 9.41
N GLY A 260 -16.23 9.70 9.38
CA GLY A 260 -14.86 9.54 8.94
C GLY A 260 -14.75 9.58 7.43
N PHE A 261 -13.58 9.92 6.89
CA PHE A 261 -13.29 9.79 5.46
C PHE A 261 -11.89 9.25 5.20
N LEU A 262 -11.72 8.70 4.00
CA LEU A 262 -10.43 8.48 3.34
C LEU A 262 -10.43 9.28 2.03
N ASP A 263 -9.38 10.06 1.79
CA ASP A 263 -9.10 10.73 0.53
C ASP A 263 -7.90 10.07 -0.17
N ARG A 264 -8.08 9.73 -1.44
CA ARG A 264 -7.06 9.19 -2.34
C ARG A 264 -6.92 10.09 -3.57
N GLY A 265 -6.18 11.18 -3.42
CA GLY A 265 -5.93 12.11 -4.52
C GLY A 265 -7.19 12.83 -5.01
N GLY A 266 -8.06 13.23 -4.10
CA GLY A 266 -9.36 13.88 -4.35
C GLY A 266 -10.55 12.92 -4.44
N ALA A 267 -10.31 11.60 -4.45
CA ALA A 267 -11.36 10.59 -4.41
C ALA A 267 -11.74 10.25 -2.96
N PHE A 268 -12.79 10.90 -2.47
CA PHE A 268 -13.29 10.71 -1.11
C PHE A 268 -14.13 9.42 -0.96
N THR A 269 -13.87 8.69 0.11
CA THR A 269 -14.65 7.54 0.57
C THR A 269 -15.10 7.80 2.01
N THR A 270 -16.41 7.72 2.27
CA THR A 270 -16.96 7.80 3.63
C THR A 270 -16.64 6.54 4.42
N LEU A 271 -16.19 6.72 5.67
CA LEU A 271 -15.98 5.66 6.64
C LEU A 271 -17.10 5.73 7.69
N ASP A 272 -18.08 4.84 7.57
CA ASP A 272 -19.11 4.60 8.60
C ASP A 272 -19.13 3.11 8.97
N PRO A 273 -18.17 2.66 9.79
CA PRO A 273 -18.00 1.25 10.07
C PRO A 273 -19.13 0.62 10.90
N PHE A 274 -20.02 1.40 11.56
CA PHE A 274 -20.85 0.84 12.65
C PHE A 274 -22.27 1.39 12.84
N GLY A 275 -22.79 2.30 12.00
CA GLY A 275 -24.06 2.98 12.33
C GLY A 275 -23.94 3.79 13.64
N SER A 276 -22.73 4.25 13.90
CA SER A 276 -22.33 5.06 15.05
C SER A 276 -22.88 6.47 14.95
N THR A 277 -22.98 7.17 16.10
CA THR A 277 -23.42 8.58 16.11
C THR A 277 -22.33 9.53 15.65
N SER A 278 -21.05 9.13 15.78
CA SER A 278 -19.88 9.88 15.32
C SER A 278 -18.72 8.93 15.02
N VAL A 279 -17.96 9.21 13.96
CA VAL A 279 -16.76 8.46 13.57
C VAL A 279 -15.60 9.43 13.34
N THR A 280 -14.46 9.13 13.96
CA THR A 280 -13.20 9.85 13.76
C THR A 280 -12.12 8.90 13.27
N ALA A 281 -11.61 9.13 12.06
CA ALA A 281 -10.44 8.43 11.53
C ALA A 281 -9.20 9.31 11.72
N ASN A 282 -8.27 8.89 12.59
CA ASN A 282 -7.12 9.70 13.00
C ASN A 282 -5.82 9.30 12.31
N GLY A 283 -5.54 8.00 12.23
CA GLY A 283 -4.26 7.50 11.72
C GLY A 283 -4.43 6.61 10.51
N ILE A 284 -3.46 6.64 9.60
CA ILE A 284 -3.37 5.75 8.44
C ILE A 284 -1.91 5.37 8.19
N ASN A 285 -1.63 4.09 7.92
CA ASN A 285 -0.30 3.64 7.52
C ASN A 285 -0.19 3.39 6.01
N ASP A 286 1.02 3.07 5.53
CA ASP A 286 1.29 2.91 4.09
C ASP A 286 0.62 1.69 3.47
N SER A 287 0.22 0.71 4.29
CA SER A 287 -0.60 -0.42 3.85
C SER A 287 -2.09 -0.07 3.76
N GLY A 288 -2.48 1.17 4.09
CA GLY A 288 -3.86 1.63 4.10
C GLY A 288 -4.68 1.16 5.30
N HIS A 289 -4.04 0.66 6.37
CA HIS A 289 -4.73 0.41 7.64
C HIS A 289 -5.06 1.74 8.30
N ILE A 290 -6.30 1.88 8.75
CA ILE A 290 -6.82 3.11 9.36
C ILE A 290 -7.16 2.83 10.80
N VAL A 291 -6.81 3.76 11.70
CA VAL A 291 -7.20 3.72 13.11
C VAL A 291 -7.96 4.97 13.49
N GLY A 292 -8.79 4.84 14.51
CA GLY A 292 -9.63 5.93 14.98
C GLY A 292 -10.51 5.51 16.13
N PHE A 293 -11.58 6.26 16.35
CA PHE A 293 -12.60 5.92 17.33
C PHE A 293 -13.99 6.30 16.85
N TYR A 294 -15.01 5.72 17.49
CA TYR A 294 -16.40 6.02 17.23
C TYR A 294 -17.20 6.05 18.54
N THR A 295 -18.33 6.75 18.51
CA THR A 295 -19.30 6.73 19.62
C THR A 295 -20.37 5.68 19.31
N ALA A 296 -20.44 4.65 20.15
CA ALA A 296 -21.39 3.56 19.98
C ALA A 296 -22.83 4.03 20.27
N ALA A 297 -23.72 3.89 19.29
CA ALA A 297 -25.12 4.34 19.41
C ALA A 297 -25.89 3.67 20.56
N ALA A 298 -25.50 2.43 20.93
CA ALA A 298 -26.20 1.64 21.93
C ALA A 298 -26.04 2.16 23.37
N ASN A 299 -24.89 2.76 23.71
CA ASN A 299 -24.54 3.12 25.08
C ASN A 299 -23.72 4.41 25.24
N GLY A 300 -23.34 5.07 24.14
CA GLY A 300 -22.54 6.29 24.16
C GLY A 300 -21.04 6.05 24.45
N ASN A 301 -20.58 4.80 24.54
CA ASN A 301 -19.17 4.51 24.77
C ASN A 301 -18.31 5.01 23.60
N THR A 302 -17.11 5.48 23.91
CA THR A 302 -16.09 5.81 22.90
C THR A 302 -15.20 4.58 22.70
N ILE A 303 -15.24 4.00 21.51
CA ILE A 303 -14.55 2.75 21.20
C ILE A 303 -13.53 3.01 20.09
N GLY A 304 -12.29 2.57 20.30
CA GLY A 304 -11.26 2.62 19.28
C GLY A 304 -11.52 1.59 18.18
N PHE A 305 -11.02 1.80 16.98
CA PHE A 305 -11.11 0.81 15.90
C PHE A 305 -9.82 0.75 15.08
N ALA A 306 -9.55 -0.42 14.51
CA ALA A 306 -8.61 -0.64 13.43
C ALA A 306 -9.36 -1.20 12.21
N ALA A 307 -9.24 -0.53 11.07
CA ALA A 307 -9.82 -0.91 9.80
C ALA A 307 -8.74 -1.34 8.81
N SER A 308 -8.93 -2.51 8.18
CA SER A 308 -8.04 -3.01 7.13
C SER A 308 -8.64 -2.82 5.74
N PRO A 309 -7.82 -2.44 4.74
CA PRO A 309 -8.24 -2.43 3.35
C PRO A 309 -8.71 -3.82 2.92
N SER A 310 -9.60 -3.84 1.93
CA SER A 310 -9.91 -5.06 1.19
C SER A 310 -8.64 -5.61 0.58
N PRO A 311 -8.34 -6.92 0.75
CA PRO A 311 -7.38 -7.54 -0.14
C PRO A 311 -7.91 -7.33 -1.55
N ILE A 312 -7.08 -6.76 -2.43
CA ILE A 312 -7.36 -6.77 -3.85
C ILE A 312 -7.33 -8.25 -4.23
N VAL A 313 -8.50 -8.91 -4.20
CA VAL A 313 -8.67 -10.15 -4.94
C VAL A 313 -8.52 -9.71 -6.39
N SER A 314 -7.30 -9.84 -6.94
CA SER A 314 -7.14 -9.89 -8.38
C SER A 314 -8.19 -10.89 -8.86
N ALA A 315 -9.13 -10.43 -9.67
CA ALA A 315 -10.08 -11.33 -10.31
C ALA A 315 -9.26 -12.51 -10.86
N PRO A 316 -9.59 -13.77 -10.54
CA PRO A 316 -8.76 -14.91 -10.92
C PRO A 316 -8.57 -14.84 -12.43
N GLU A 317 -7.34 -14.53 -12.89
CA GLU A 317 -6.97 -14.24 -14.28
C GLU A 317 -7.77 -15.10 -15.27
N PRO A 318 -8.94 -14.65 -15.79
CA PRO A 318 -9.84 -15.57 -16.49
C PRO A 318 -9.32 -15.94 -17.88
N SER A 319 -8.30 -15.24 -18.37
CA SER A 319 -8.01 -15.17 -19.80
C SER A 319 -6.56 -15.49 -20.14
N SER A 320 -5.60 -15.13 -19.29
CA SER A 320 -4.16 -15.22 -19.60
C SER A 320 -3.66 -16.67 -19.62
N VAL A 321 -4.12 -17.49 -18.68
CA VAL A 321 -3.80 -18.94 -18.62
C VAL A 321 -4.50 -19.69 -19.75
N LEU A 322 -5.72 -19.28 -20.10
CA LEU A 322 -6.49 -19.87 -21.18
C LEU A 322 -5.90 -19.51 -22.55
N LEU A 323 -5.42 -18.27 -22.73
CA LEU A 323 -4.72 -17.82 -23.93
C LEU A 323 -3.34 -18.50 -24.06
N LEU A 324 -2.60 -18.63 -22.96
CA LEU A 324 -1.33 -19.37 -22.95
C LEU A 324 -1.55 -20.85 -23.26
N GLY A 325 -2.56 -21.46 -22.65
CA GLY A 325 -2.93 -22.86 -22.88
C GLY A 325 -3.34 -23.11 -24.33
N THR A 326 -4.21 -22.27 -24.89
CA THR A 326 -4.64 -22.38 -26.30
C THR A 326 -3.50 -22.07 -27.28
N GLY A 327 -2.60 -21.14 -26.96
CA GLY A 327 -1.39 -20.86 -27.73
C GLY A 327 -0.42 -22.04 -27.78
N LEU A 328 -0.18 -22.69 -26.64
CA LEU A 328 0.68 -23.88 -26.56
C LEU A 328 0.08 -25.09 -27.31
N VAL A 329 -1.24 -25.29 -27.22
CA VAL A 329 -1.95 -26.32 -28.01
C VAL A 329 -1.84 -26.03 -29.51
N GLY A 330 -1.99 -24.77 -29.92
CA GLY A 330 -1.80 -24.35 -31.31
C GLY A 330 -0.38 -24.62 -31.83
N LEU A 331 0.65 -24.31 -31.04
CA LEU A 331 2.05 -24.58 -31.37
C LEU A 331 2.33 -26.08 -31.45
N ALA A 332 1.81 -26.88 -30.53
CA ALA A 332 1.93 -28.33 -30.55
C ALA A 332 1.27 -28.95 -31.79
N PHE A 333 0.08 -28.47 -32.15
CA PHE A 333 -0.61 -28.89 -33.38
C PHE A 333 0.19 -28.51 -34.64
N PHE A 334 0.80 -27.33 -34.67
CA PHE A 334 1.61 -26.89 -35.80
C PHE A 334 2.91 -27.72 -35.95
N ALA A 335 3.58 -28.02 -34.83
CA ALA A 335 4.75 -28.90 -34.80
C ALA A 335 4.39 -30.33 -35.27
N TRP A 336 3.29 -30.88 -34.78
CA TRP A 336 2.76 -32.18 -35.19
C TRP A 336 2.44 -32.22 -36.70
N ARG A 337 1.77 -31.18 -37.22
CA ARG A 337 1.47 -31.06 -38.66
C ARG A 337 2.76 -31.02 -39.50
N ARG A 338 3.80 -30.33 -39.03
CA ARG A 338 5.09 -30.24 -39.72
C ARG A 338 5.81 -31.60 -39.79
N GLN A 339 5.75 -32.40 -38.72
CA GLN A 339 6.35 -33.74 -38.70
C GLN A 339 5.69 -34.69 -39.71
N ARG A 340 4.36 -34.70 -39.81
CA ARG A 340 3.65 -35.55 -40.79
C ARG A 340 3.93 -35.19 -42.25
N LEU A 341 4.22 -33.91 -42.53
CA LEU A 341 4.62 -33.48 -43.87
C LEU A 341 6.01 -34.03 -44.25
N HIS A 342 6.93 -34.20 -43.29
CA HIS A 342 8.23 -34.83 -43.55
C HIS A 342 8.11 -36.35 -43.82
N GLU A 343 7.26 -37.07 -43.10
CA GLU A 343 7.02 -38.51 -43.36
C GLU A 343 6.42 -38.75 -44.76
N SER A 344 5.54 -37.85 -45.21
CA SER A 344 4.92 -37.93 -46.54
C SER A 344 5.93 -37.74 -47.69
N VAL A 345 7.03 -37.02 -47.44
CA VAL A 345 8.12 -36.84 -48.42
C VAL A 345 8.98 -38.09 -48.50
N HIS A 346 9.28 -38.74 -47.36
CA HIS A 346 10.05 -39.98 -47.36
C HIS A 346 9.32 -41.14 -48.05
N LEU A 347 8.00 -41.26 -47.88
CA LEU A 347 7.22 -42.31 -48.56
C LEU A 347 7.15 -42.10 -50.08
N LYS A 348 7.15 -40.84 -50.55
CA LYS A 348 7.18 -40.52 -51.99
C LYS A 348 8.56 -40.73 -52.63
N VAL A 349 9.64 -40.60 -51.87
CA VAL A 349 11.01 -40.84 -52.35
C VAL A 349 11.30 -42.34 -52.45
N HIS A 350 10.78 -43.16 -51.52
CA HIS A 350 10.96 -44.62 -51.59
C HIS A 350 10.26 -45.24 -52.81
N CYS A 351 9.05 -44.80 -53.17
CA CYS A 351 8.40 -45.28 -54.40
C CYS A 351 9.12 -44.87 -55.70
N ARG A 352 9.93 -43.80 -55.70
CA ARG A 352 10.70 -43.38 -56.89
C ARG A 352 12.03 -44.10 -57.06
N LEU A 353 12.60 -44.66 -55.99
CA LEU A 353 13.89 -45.38 -56.04
C LEU A 353 13.74 -46.83 -56.52
N LEU A 354 12.62 -47.48 -56.23
CA LEU A 354 12.31 -48.82 -56.78
C LEU A 354 12.15 -48.79 -58.32
N ASP A 355 11.62 -47.72 -58.89
CA ASP A 355 11.43 -47.56 -60.35
C ASP A 355 12.73 -47.23 -61.13
N ILE A 356 13.83 -46.97 -60.41
CA ILE A 356 15.16 -46.67 -60.98
C ILE A 356 16.12 -47.87 -60.91
N GLN A 357 15.98 -48.74 -59.91
CA GLN A 357 16.83 -49.94 -59.76
C GLN A 357 16.58 -51.01 -60.86
N ASP A 358 15.35 -51.14 -61.36
CA ASP A 358 15.03 -52.11 -62.42
C ASP A 358 15.62 -51.76 -63.80
N ARG A 359 16.10 -50.52 -64.00
CA ARG A 359 16.65 -50.06 -65.30
C ARG A 359 18.16 -50.20 -65.47
N TYR A 360 18.91 -50.62 -64.44
CA TYR A 360 20.37 -50.72 -64.50
C TYR A 360 20.94 -52.16 -64.48
N ALA A 361 20.10 -53.19 -64.43
CA ALA A 361 20.54 -54.59 -64.36
C ALA A 361 20.74 -55.28 -65.73
N ILE A 362 20.96 -54.54 -66.82
CA ILE A 362 21.19 -55.09 -68.17
C ILE A 362 22.54 -54.60 -68.70
N SER A 363 23.40 -55.55 -69.10
CA SER A 363 24.75 -55.37 -69.68
C SER A 363 25.82 -55.02 -68.64
N VAL A 364 26.65 -55.94 -68.15
CA VAL A 364 27.75 -56.61 -68.87
C VAL A 364 28.01 -58.03 -68.28
N GLY A 365 28.26 -59.03 -69.14
CA GLY A 365 28.34 -60.45 -68.79
C GLY A 365 29.72 -61.02 -68.37
N TYR A 366 29.68 -61.81 -67.27
CA TYR A 366 30.25 -63.16 -66.96
C TYR A 366 31.71 -63.58 -67.31
N PRO A 367 32.31 -64.64 -66.68
CA PRO A 367 31.97 -65.36 -65.42
C PRO A 367 33.16 -65.72 -64.44
N PHE A 368 32.81 -65.96 -63.16
CA PHE A 368 33.41 -66.82 -62.07
C PHE A 368 34.93 -66.73 -61.74
N ASP A 369 35.42 -66.67 -60.49
CA ASP A 369 35.10 -67.50 -59.32
C ASP A 369 35.47 -66.84 -57.95
N ARG A 370 34.93 -67.44 -56.88
CA ARG A 370 34.80 -67.05 -55.46
C ARG A 370 36.09 -66.74 -54.69
N ALA A 371 36.04 -65.72 -53.82
CA ALA A 371 36.00 -65.89 -52.35
C ALA A 371 36.28 -64.56 -51.62
N GLY A 372 35.47 -64.27 -50.58
CA GLY A 372 35.91 -63.50 -49.41
C GLY A 372 35.41 -62.06 -49.28
N TYR A 373 34.13 -61.87 -48.97
CA TYR A 373 33.69 -60.70 -48.19
C TYR A 373 32.62 -61.15 -47.19
N ASP A 374 33.01 -61.21 -45.92
CA ASP A 374 32.08 -61.24 -44.79
C ASP A 374 31.54 -59.82 -44.57
N MET A 375 30.22 -59.68 -44.67
CA MET A 375 29.47 -58.70 -43.90
C MET A 375 29.19 -59.27 -42.52
N ILE A 376 28.97 -58.40 -41.53
CA ILE A 376 27.81 -58.37 -40.60
C ILE A 376 28.19 -57.38 -39.48
N GLU A 377 27.61 -56.18 -39.36
CA GLU A 377 26.24 -55.79 -38.93
C GLU A 377 26.09 -55.55 -37.40
N PHE A 378 25.20 -54.61 -37.08
CA PHE A 378 24.47 -54.35 -35.82
C PHE A 378 25.09 -53.53 -34.68
N ASP A 379 24.89 -52.20 -34.78
CA ASP A 379 23.92 -51.40 -34.00
C ASP A 379 23.75 -51.66 -32.48
N ARG A 380 23.97 -50.62 -31.65
CA ARG A 380 22.90 -50.01 -30.83
C ARG A 380 23.35 -48.79 -30.02
N HIS A 381 22.48 -47.78 -30.04
CA HIS A 381 22.15 -46.80 -28.99
C HIS A 381 22.83 -46.92 -27.60
N ALA A 382 23.35 -45.79 -27.08
CA ALA A 382 22.79 -45.02 -25.95
C ALA A 382 23.86 -44.37 -25.04
N GLU A 383 23.61 -43.09 -24.73
CA GLU A 383 23.73 -42.45 -23.41
C GLU A 383 25.06 -42.37 -22.62
N SER A 384 25.49 -41.11 -22.47
CA SER A 384 25.71 -40.43 -21.17
C SER A 384 27.06 -40.53 -20.41
N ARG A 385 27.42 -39.35 -19.87
CA ARG A 385 28.21 -39.04 -18.66
C ARG A 385 29.75 -38.85 -18.74
N LYS A 386 30.11 -37.65 -18.27
CA LYS A 386 31.14 -37.28 -17.26
C LYS A 386 32.59 -37.01 -17.70
N THR A 387 32.92 -35.71 -17.65
CA THR A 387 34.08 -35.06 -16.99
C THR A 387 35.49 -35.63 -17.17
N LEU A 388 36.38 -34.80 -17.75
CA LEU A 388 37.66 -34.34 -17.16
C LEU A 388 38.25 -33.20 -18.03
N LEU A 389 38.62 -32.08 -17.39
CA LEU A 389 39.32 -30.89 -17.93
C LEU A 389 40.85 -31.16 -18.09
N PRO A 390 41.70 -30.15 -18.44
CA PRO A 390 42.04 -29.50 -19.73
C PRO A 390 43.58 -29.73 -20.00
N PRO A 391 44.44 -28.89 -20.65
CA PRO A 391 44.30 -27.59 -21.34
C PRO A 391 45.10 -27.46 -22.67
N ASN A 392 45.06 -26.23 -23.23
CA ASN A 392 45.93 -25.67 -24.28
C ASN A 392 45.52 -26.06 -25.73
N LEU A 393 45.65 -25.22 -26.75
CA LEU A 393 46.60 -24.14 -26.99
C LEU A 393 46.07 -23.35 -28.23
N PHE A 394 46.02 -22.01 -28.15
CA PHE A 394 46.19 -21.07 -29.28
C PHE A 394 45.10 -21.09 -30.39
N GLN A 395 44.73 -20.01 -31.07
CA GLN A 395 45.18 -18.63 -31.18
C GLN A 395 44.07 -17.88 -31.96
N ARG A 396 43.94 -16.56 -31.71
CA ARG A 396 43.84 -15.45 -32.70
C ARG A 396 43.05 -15.70 -34.00
N ILE A 397 42.22 -14.83 -34.56
CA ILE A 397 42.04 -13.37 -34.61
C ILE A 397 40.83 -13.21 -35.57
N VAL A 398 39.73 -12.54 -35.20
CA VAL A 398 39.48 -11.09 -35.28
C VAL A 398 39.00 -10.63 -36.68
N ILE A 399 37.81 -10.00 -36.65
CA ILE A 399 37.26 -8.93 -37.54
C ILE A 399 36.77 -9.44 -38.92
N VAL A 400 35.57 -9.15 -39.44
CA VAL A 400 34.55 -8.07 -39.28
C VAL A 400 33.16 -8.69 -39.10
#